data_AF-A0A0K1Q116-F1
#
_entry.id   AF-A0A0K1Q116-F1
#
_cell.length_a   1.000
_cell.length_b   1.000
_cell.length_c   1.000
_cell.angle_alpha   90.00
_cell.angle_beta   90.00
_cell.angle_gamma   90.00
#
_symmetry.space_group_name_H-M   'P 1'
#
loop_
_entity.id
_entity.type
_entity.pdbx_description
1 polymer ?
#
loop_
_entity_poly.entity_id
_entity_poly.type
_entity_poly.pdbx_seq_one_letter_code
_entity_poly.pdbx_strand_id
1 'polypeptide(L)'
;MNKQQLKKFKTLLTEKRDEIVKKAKQTLEEDMALDANDLPDEMDLASSEYLQSFTFRLRGREKVFLDKIEKALRKIEDGSFGTCEECGEEISTKRLEARPETTLCIRCKEDQERMEKDYT
;
A
#
# COMPACT_ATOMS: atom_id res chain seq x y z
N MET A 1 5.21 -2.67 23.00
CA MET A 1 5.84 -3.70 22.12
C MET A 1 7.30 -3.97 22.51
N ASN A 2 7.82 -5.19 22.27
CA ASN A 2 9.24 -5.51 22.52
C ASN A 2 10.14 -5.17 21.31
N LYS A 3 11.42 -4.87 21.54
CA LYS A 3 12.43 -4.54 20.51
C LYS A 3 12.56 -5.62 19.43
N GLN A 4 12.44 -6.90 19.79
CA GLN A 4 12.49 -8.01 18.82
C GLN A 4 11.29 -7.98 17.86
N GLN A 5 10.09 -7.68 18.36
CA GLN A 5 8.88 -7.58 17.54
C GLN A 5 8.97 -6.37 16.60
N LEU A 6 9.42 -5.22 17.10
CA LEU A 6 9.63 -4.02 16.28
C LEU A 6 10.62 -4.28 15.15
N LYS A 7 11.71 -5.01 15.41
CA LYS A 7 12.67 -5.40 14.38
C LYS A 7 12.02 -6.29 13.31
N LYS A 8 11.23 -7.28 13.72
CA LYS A 8 10.47 -8.16 12.81
C LYS A 8 9.52 -7.36 11.91
N PHE A 9 8.73 -6.46 12.49
CA PHE A 9 7.81 -5.62 11.72
C PHE A 9 8.54 -4.65 10.80
N LYS A 10 9.66 -4.06 11.24
CA LYS A 10 10.49 -3.19 10.40
C LYS A 10 11.02 -3.93 9.17
N THR A 11 11.56 -5.13 9.35
CA THR A 11 12.02 -5.97 8.23
C THR A 11 10.88 -6.27 7.27
N LEU A 12 9.73 -6.76 7.77
CA LEU A 12 8.58 -7.10 6.94
C LEU A 12 8.02 -5.90 6.15
N LEU A 13 7.91 -4.73 6.77
CA LEU A 13 7.46 -3.51 6.11
C LEU A 13 8.47 -3.02 5.06
N THR A 14 9.76 -3.16 5.33
CA THR A 14 10.83 -2.79 4.38
C THR A 14 10.81 -3.70 3.16
N GLU A 15 10.66 -5.02 3.35
CA GLU A 15 10.53 -5.98 2.24
C GLU A 15 9.32 -5.67 1.36
N LYS A 16 8.15 -5.42 1.97
CA LYS A 16 6.93 -5.02 1.23
C LYS A 16 7.14 -3.71 0.45
N ARG A 17 7.77 -2.71 1.06
CA ARG A 17 8.10 -1.43 0.42
C ARG A 17 8.96 -1.66 -0.83
N ASP A 18 10.03 -2.43 -0.67
CA ASP A 18 11.00 -2.67 -1.73
C ASP A 18 10.38 -3.51 -2.87
N GLU A 19 9.48 -4.43 -2.55
CA GLU A 19 8.71 -5.18 -3.55
C GLU A 19 7.81 -4.25 -4.40
N ILE A 20 7.09 -3.33 -3.76
CA ILE A 20 6.23 -2.36 -4.48
C ILE A 20 7.07 -1.46 -5.37
N VAL A 21 8.20 -0.94 -4.85
CA VAL A 21 9.11 -0.09 -5.62
C VAL A 21 9.72 -0.86 -6.79
N LYS A 22 10.10 -2.12 -6.59
CA LYS A 22 10.60 -2.98 -7.67
C LYS A 22 9.55 -3.16 -8.76
N LYS A 23 8.32 -3.52 -8.39
CA LYS A 23 7.21 -3.67 -9.34
C LYS A 23 6.92 -2.38 -10.10
N ALA A 24 7.00 -1.23 -9.42
CA ALA A 24 6.79 0.07 -10.06
C ALA A 24 7.87 0.37 -11.12
N LYS A 25 9.14 0.06 -10.82
CA LYS A 25 10.24 0.19 -11.80
C LYS A 25 10.04 -0.74 -13.00
N GLN A 26 9.65 -1.99 -12.77
CA GLN A 26 9.38 -2.95 -13.84
C GLN A 26 8.29 -2.47 -14.79
N THR A 27 7.16 -1.94 -14.28
CA THR A 27 6.12 -1.37 -15.17
C THR A 27 6.61 -0.17 -15.97
N LEU A 28 7.49 0.66 -15.42
CA LEU A 28 8.05 1.78 -16.18
C LEU A 28 8.98 1.30 -17.31
N GLU A 29 9.71 0.22 -17.08
CA GLU A 29 10.67 -0.35 -18.04
C GLU A 29 10.00 -1.25 -19.09
N GLU A 30 8.95 -2.00 -18.70
CA GLU A 30 8.33 -3.06 -19.53
C GLU A 30 6.98 -2.63 -20.13
N ASP A 31 6.10 -1.98 -19.38
CA ASP A 31 4.72 -1.69 -19.82
C ASP A 31 4.55 -0.30 -20.46
N MET A 32 5.49 0.61 -20.22
CA MET A 32 5.46 2.00 -20.72
C MET A 32 6.57 2.29 -21.74
N ALA A 33 7.43 1.32 -22.02
CA ALA A 33 8.35 1.39 -23.14
C ALA A 33 7.58 1.14 -24.43
N LEU A 34 7.21 2.22 -25.12
CA LEU A 34 6.71 2.14 -26.49
C LEU A 34 7.86 1.67 -27.39
N ASP A 35 7.82 0.42 -27.86
CA ASP A 35 8.66 0.03 -28.98
C ASP A 35 8.21 0.85 -30.19
N ALA A 36 9.10 1.67 -30.75
CA ALA A 36 8.81 2.51 -31.90
C ALA A 36 8.40 1.70 -33.14
N ASN A 37 8.62 0.38 -33.13
CA ASN A 37 8.21 -0.54 -34.19
C ASN A 37 6.83 -1.18 -33.95
N ASP A 38 6.23 -1.03 -32.77
CA ASP A 38 4.97 -1.66 -32.38
C ASP A 38 3.85 -0.62 -32.37
N LEU A 39 3.59 -0.04 -33.55
CA LEU A 39 2.52 0.95 -33.75
C LEU A 39 1.16 0.20 -33.73
N PRO A 40 0.26 0.45 -32.76
CA PRO A 40 -1.04 -0.19 -32.73
C PRO A 40 -1.86 0.18 -33.97
N ASP A 41 -2.57 -0.78 -34.55
CA ASP A 41 -3.63 -0.46 -35.49
C ASP A 41 -4.85 0.15 -34.77
N GLU A 42 -5.87 0.60 -35.51
CA GLU A 42 -7.05 1.24 -34.92
C GLU A 42 -7.82 0.32 -33.95
N MET A 43 -7.76 -1.01 -34.11
CA MET A 43 -8.38 -1.97 -33.19
C MET A 43 -7.53 -2.22 -31.94
N ASP A 44 -6.21 -2.24 -32.09
CA ASP A 44 -5.24 -2.42 -31.00
C ASP A 44 -5.13 -1.16 -30.13
N LEU A 45 -5.42 0.02 -30.68
CA LEU A 45 -5.40 1.28 -29.93
C LEU A 45 -6.39 1.27 -28.76
N ALA A 46 -7.64 0.85 -28.99
CA ALA A 46 -8.64 0.79 -27.93
C ALA A 46 -8.25 -0.18 -26.80
N SER A 47 -7.63 -1.31 -27.15
CA SER A 47 -7.19 -2.33 -26.19
C SER A 47 -5.97 -1.86 -25.38
N SER A 48 -4.99 -1.26 -26.04
CA SER A 48 -3.78 -0.71 -25.41
C SER A 48 -4.09 0.45 -24.47
N GLU A 49 -4.95 1.40 -24.86
CA GLU A 49 -5.40 2.49 -23.99
C GLU A 49 -6.11 1.97 -22.74
N TYR A 50 -6.97 0.95 -22.90
CA TYR A 50 -7.64 0.31 -21.77
C TYR A 50 -6.65 -0.33 -20.79
N LEU A 51 -5.68 -1.09 -21.30
CA LEU A 51 -4.64 -1.72 -20.48
C LEU A 51 -3.79 -0.67 -19.77
N GLN A 52 -3.41 0.40 -20.46
CA GLN A 52 -2.63 1.49 -19.87
C GLN A 52 -3.42 2.18 -18.73
N SER A 53 -4.70 2.51 -18.97
CA SER A 53 -5.59 3.08 -17.95
C SER A 53 -5.76 2.16 -16.75
N PHE A 54 -5.91 0.85 -16.97
CA PHE A 54 -5.96 -0.14 -15.91
C PHE A 54 -4.67 -0.18 -15.09
N THR A 55 -3.51 -0.22 -15.75
CA THR A 55 -2.19 -0.20 -15.11
C THR A 55 -2.00 1.06 -14.27
N PHE A 56 -2.37 2.23 -14.77
CA PHE A 56 -2.32 3.47 -13.99
C PHE A 56 -3.17 3.41 -12.72
N ARG A 57 -4.39 2.86 -12.80
CA ARG A 57 -5.26 2.69 -11.62
C ARG A 57 -4.65 1.74 -10.59
N LEU A 58 -4.06 0.64 -11.04
CA LEU A 58 -3.37 -0.31 -10.16
C LEU A 58 -2.18 0.36 -9.45
N ARG A 59 -1.33 1.06 -10.20
CA ARG A 59 -0.17 1.80 -9.68
C ARG A 59 -0.59 2.89 -8.68
N GLY A 60 -1.71 3.57 -8.94
CA GLY A 60 -2.30 4.52 -8.01
C GLY A 60 -2.67 3.89 -6.66
N ARG A 61 -3.25 2.68 -6.65
CA ARG A 61 -3.57 1.95 -5.42
C ARG A 61 -2.32 1.51 -4.65
N GLU A 62 -1.31 1.03 -5.37
CA GLU A 62 -0.03 0.65 -4.77
C GLU A 62 0.69 1.84 -4.13
N LYS A 63 0.62 3.03 -4.75
CA LYS A 63 1.15 4.26 -4.15
C LYS A 63 0.49 4.58 -2.81
N VAL A 64 -0.84 4.54 -2.73
CA VAL A 64 -1.56 4.76 -1.46
C VAL A 64 -1.18 3.70 -0.41
N PHE A 65 -0.93 2.47 -0.83
CA PHE A 65 -0.47 1.42 0.07
C PHE A 65 0.98 1.64 0.54
N LEU A 66 1.86 2.10 -0.36
CA LEU A 66 3.23 2.49 -0.05
C LEU A 66 3.27 3.60 1.00
N ASP A 67 2.42 4.63 0.87
CA ASP A 67 2.32 5.72 1.86
C ASP A 67 1.97 5.17 3.26
N LYS A 68 1.10 4.16 3.36
CA LYS A 68 0.76 3.50 4.63
C LYS A 68 1.96 2.75 5.22
N ILE A 69 2.73 2.05 4.38
CA ILE A 69 3.94 1.35 4.81
C ILE A 69 4.99 2.35 5.32
N GLU A 70 5.24 3.43 4.59
CA GLU A 70 6.17 4.47 5.02
C GLU A 70 5.75 5.12 6.33
N LYS A 71 4.45 5.39 6.49
CA LYS A 71 3.91 5.92 7.74
C LYS A 71 4.15 4.94 8.90
N ALA A 72 3.91 3.65 8.69
CA ALA A 72 4.18 2.62 9.68
C ALA A 72 5.68 2.52 10.04
N LEU A 73 6.58 2.63 9.05
CA LEU A 73 8.02 2.68 9.28
C LEU A 73 8.45 3.89 10.10
N ARG A 74 7.93 5.09 9.78
CA ARG A 74 8.16 6.31 10.58
C ARG A 74 7.71 6.14 12.03
N LYS A 75 6.57 5.49 12.24
CA LYS A 75 6.06 5.17 13.58
C LYS A 75 6.95 4.20 14.38
N ILE A 76 7.65 3.32 13.68
CA ILE A 76 8.63 2.43 14.35
C ILE A 76 9.82 3.26 14.83
N GLU A 77 10.20 4.30 14.08
CA GLU A 77 11.34 5.16 14.39
C GLU A 77 11.03 6.18 15.49
N ASP A 78 9.81 6.72 15.52
CA ASP A 78 9.36 7.64 16.58
C ASP A 78 8.90 6.93 17.87
N GLY A 79 8.72 5.60 17.82
CA GLY A 79 8.33 4.77 18.97
C GLY A 79 6.81 4.69 19.22
N SER A 80 5.98 5.26 18.34
CA SER A 80 4.50 5.23 18.41
C SER A 80 3.86 4.05 17.66
N PHE A 81 4.68 3.15 17.11
CA PHE A 81 4.18 1.97 16.40
C PHE A 81 3.35 1.06 17.31
N GLY A 82 2.18 0.67 16.82
CA GLY A 82 1.23 -0.15 17.56
C GLY A 82 0.24 0.66 18.40
N THR A 83 0.21 1.99 18.27
CA THR A 83 -0.81 2.85 18.86
C THR A 83 -1.81 3.32 17.80
N CYS A 84 -3.10 3.22 18.11
CA CYS A 84 -4.20 3.68 17.27
C CYS A 84 -4.16 5.21 17.12
N GLU A 85 -4.27 5.72 15.90
CA GLU A 85 -4.27 7.18 15.65
C GLU A 85 -5.55 7.90 16.08
N GLU A 86 -6.64 7.16 16.25
CA GLU A 86 -7.95 7.74 16.52
C GLU A 86 -8.28 7.74 18.02
N CYS A 87 -8.16 6.59 18.68
CA CYS A 87 -8.45 6.46 20.12
C CYS A 87 -7.22 6.48 21.03
N GLY A 88 -6.00 6.38 20.48
CA GLY A 88 -4.77 6.29 21.28
C GLY A 88 -4.55 4.95 21.98
N GLU A 89 -5.44 3.97 21.83
CA GLU A 89 -5.30 2.63 22.42
C GLU A 89 -4.25 1.79 21.69
N GLU A 90 -3.73 0.77 22.36
CA GLU A 90 -2.83 -0.21 21.75
C GLU A 90 -3.56 -1.08 20.71
N ILE A 91 -2.96 -1.22 19.53
CA ILE A 91 -3.40 -2.11 18.47
C ILE A 91 -2.96 -3.53 18.83
N SER A 92 -3.89 -4.48 18.74
CA SER A 92 -3.58 -5.87 19.07
C SER A 92 -2.44 -6.43 18.22
N THR A 93 -1.55 -7.18 18.84
CA THR A 93 -0.39 -7.79 18.17
C THR A 93 -0.81 -8.68 17.01
N LYS A 94 -1.87 -9.49 17.18
CA LYS A 94 -2.45 -10.33 16.12
C LYS A 94 -2.86 -9.52 14.88
N ARG A 95 -3.40 -8.31 15.07
CA ARG A 95 -3.78 -7.41 13.97
C ARG A 95 -2.55 -6.87 13.25
N LEU A 96 -1.51 -6.50 13.98
CA LEU A 96 -0.24 -6.04 13.39
C LEU A 96 0.53 -7.17 12.70
N GLU A 97 0.39 -8.41 13.17
CA GLU A 97 0.92 -9.59 12.46
C GLU A 97 0.22 -9.83 11.13
N ALA A 98 -1.10 -9.63 11.07
CA ALA A 98 -1.87 -9.74 9.83
C ALA A 98 -1.65 -8.54 8.88
N ARG A 99 -1.65 -7.32 9.42
CA ARG A 99 -1.53 -6.06 8.67
C ARG A 99 -0.66 -5.05 9.44
N PRO A 100 0.68 -5.13 9.33
CA PRO A 100 1.60 -4.26 10.06
C PRO A 100 1.51 -2.79 9.62
N GLU A 101 0.99 -2.51 8.44
CA GLU A 101 0.78 -1.15 7.92
C GLU A 101 -0.47 -0.44 8.50
N THR A 102 -1.24 -1.11 9.36
CA THR A 102 -2.47 -0.54 9.93
C THR A 102 -2.15 0.55 10.97
N THR A 103 -2.89 1.64 10.92
CA THR A 103 -2.78 2.76 11.87
C THR A 103 -3.93 2.82 12.88
N LEU A 104 -4.95 1.97 12.72
CA LEU A 104 -6.16 1.98 13.52
C LEU A 104 -6.38 0.62 14.20
N CYS A 105 -6.94 0.65 15.41
CA CYS A 105 -7.44 -0.54 16.07
C CYS A 105 -8.67 -1.11 15.32
N ILE A 106 -9.12 -2.31 15.70
CA ILE A 106 -10.25 -2.97 15.02
C ILE A 106 -11.53 -2.14 15.15
N ARG A 107 -11.84 -1.63 16.35
CA ARG A 107 -13.05 -0.85 16.65
C ARG A 107 -13.12 0.42 15.82
N CYS A 108 -12.07 1.25 15.90
CA CYS A 108 -11.94 2.47 15.10
C CYS A 108 -12.06 2.19 13.59
N LYS A 109 -11.48 1.07 13.13
CA LYS A 109 -11.60 0.72 11.71
C LYS A 109 -13.01 0.28 11.32
N GLU A 110 -13.71 -0.45 12.17
CA GLU A 110 -15.11 -0.83 11.97
C GLU A 110 -16.05 0.38 11.97
N ASP A 111 -15.80 1.33 12.86
CA ASP A 111 -16.56 2.59 12.94
C ASP A 111 -16.33 3.44 11.69
N GLN A 112 -15.08 3.55 11.23
CA GLN A 112 -14.74 4.20 9.95
C GLN A 112 -15.47 3.55 8.77
N GLU A 113 -15.44 2.21 8.67
CA GLU A 113 -16.10 1.48 7.59
C GLU A 113 -17.63 1.59 7.63
N ARG A 114 -18.22 1.73 8.83
CA ARG A 114 -19.65 1.98 8.99
C ARG A 114 -20.01 3.37 8.48
N MET A 115 -19.26 4.39 8.89
CA MET A 115 -19.47 5.75 8.40
C MET A 115 -19.33 5.82 6.87
N GLU A 116 -18.29 5.22 6.30
CA GLU A 116 -18.08 5.18 4.84
C GLU A 116 -19.29 4.58 4.09
N LYS A 117 -19.94 3.55 4.65
CA LYS A 117 -21.16 2.94 4.07
C LYS A 117 -22.39 3.83 4.18
N ASP A 118 -22.53 4.57 5.27
CA ASP A 118 -23.69 5.46 5.47
C ASP A 118 -23.65 6.68 4.52
N TYR A 119 -22.47 7.03 3.99
CA TYR A 119 -22.26 8.13 3.05
C TYR A 119 -22.18 7.71 1.56
N THR A 120 -22.26 6.41 1.25
CA THR A 120 -22.19 5.86 -0.13
C THR A 120 -23.53 5.33 -0.59
#